data_AF-A0A0J1G9F6-F1
#
_entry.id   AF-A0A0J1G9F6-F1
#
_cell.length_a   1.000
_cell.length_b   1.000
_cell.length_c   1.000
_cell.angle_alpha   90.00
_cell.angle_beta   90.00
_cell.angle_gamma   90.00
#
_symmetry.space_group_name_H-M   'P 1'
#
loop_
_entity.id
_entity.type
_entity.pdbx_description
1 polymer ?
#
loop_
_entity_poly.entity_id
_entity_poly.type
_entity_poly.pdbx_seq_one_letter_code
_entity_poly.pdbx_strand_id
1 'polypeptide(L)'
;MDQDNGLQDYYIIKNNKKLKYGYTTGSCAAAAAKAAVMMLLMKKDVAKVDLMTPKGILLHLTLEEINRGDGEVTCAVRKDGGDDPDATTGALVYAKVWKTAEKGVTIDGGKGVGRVTKKGLEQPVGAAAINRVPRQMIREAVTEICEEQDYPGGIAVEISIPEGEEIAKKNI
;
A
#
# COMPACT_ATOMS: atom_id res chain seq x y z
N MET A 1 9.37 19.70 9.89
CA MET A 1 9.03 20.03 8.49
C MET A 1 7.80 19.22 8.16
N ASP A 2 6.64 19.85 8.07
CA ASP A 2 5.43 19.18 7.59
C ASP A 2 5.73 18.60 6.20
N GLN A 3 5.63 17.29 6.04
CA GLN A 3 5.81 16.66 4.74
C GLN A 3 4.66 17.09 3.83
N ASP A 4 4.99 17.58 2.64
CA ASP A 4 3.99 17.77 1.60
C ASP A 4 3.50 16.40 1.12
N ASN A 5 2.31 15.99 1.58
CA ASN A 5 1.72 14.67 1.35
C ASN A 5 0.34 14.74 0.65
N GLY A 6 -0.10 15.94 0.26
CA GLY A 6 -1.39 16.19 -0.40
C GLY A 6 -2.61 16.29 0.53
N LEU A 7 -2.42 16.23 1.86
CA LEU A 7 -3.51 16.28 2.86
C LEU A 7 -3.60 17.58 3.65
N GLN A 8 -2.83 18.61 3.31
CA GLN A 8 -2.67 19.83 4.12
C GLN A 8 -3.99 20.55 4.41
N ASP A 9 -4.89 20.55 3.43
CA ASP A 9 -6.19 21.21 3.52
C ASP A 9 -7.33 20.26 3.95
N TYR A 10 -7.03 18.97 4.19
CA TYR A 10 -8.02 17.97 4.55
C TYR A 10 -8.09 17.76 6.07
N TYR A 11 -9.27 18.03 6.64
CA TYR A 11 -9.53 17.87 8.07
C TYR A 11 -10.97 17.45 8.34
N ILE A 12 -11.19 16.75 9.46
CA ILE A 12 -12.53 16.52 10.01
C ILE A 12 -12.70 17.32 11.29
N ILE A 13 -13.93 17.73 11.59
CA ILE A 13 -14.29 18.31 12.89
C ILE A 13 -14.91 17.21 13.73
N LYS A 14 -14.26 16.83 14.83
CA LYS A 14 -14.75 15.84 15.81
C LYS A 14 -14.62 16.42 17.20
N ASN A 15 -15.70 16.38 17.99
CA ASN A 15 -15.73 16.97 19.35
C ASN A 15 -15.22 18.42 19.41
N ASN A 16 -15.62 19.25 18.44
CA ASN A 16 -15.20 20.65 18.29
C ASN A 16 -13.68 20.85 18.12
N LYS A 17 -12.94 19.80 17.74
CA LYS A 17 -11.52 19.85 17.39
C LYS A 17 -11.33 19.55 15.91
N LYS A 18 -10.43 20.31 15.27
CA LYS A 18 -9.96 20.07 13.90
C LYS A 18 -8.92 18.95 13.96
N LEU A 19 -9.21 17.81 13.33
CA LEU A 19 -8.31 16.66 13.23
C LEU A 19 -7.77 16.55 11.81
N LYS A 20 -6.45 16.44 11.67
CA LYS A 20 -5.76 16.22 10.39
C LYS A 20 -6.10 14.83 9.83
N TYR A 21 -6.28 14.76 8.52
CA TYR A 21 -6.39 13.49 7.82
C TYR A 21 -5.05 12.75 7.82
N GLY A 22 -5.13 11.43 7.97
CA GLY A 22 -4.07 10.52 7.56
C GLY A 22 -4.42 9.80 6.26
N TYR A 23 -3.58 8.86 5.88
CA TYR A 23 -3.82 7.96 4.76
C TYR A 23 -3.96 6.51 5.23
N THR A 24 -4.78 5.76 4.50
CA THR A 24 -5.17 4.40 4.90
C THR A 24 -4.05 3.40 4.63
N THR A 25 -4.09 2.25 5.30
CA THR A 25 -3.20 1.11 5.02
C THR A 25 -3.27 0.67 3.56
N GLY A 26 -4.47 0.74 2.95
CA GLY A 26 -4.65 0.45 1.52
C GLY A 26 -3.95 1.46 0.61
N SER A 27 -3.93 2.74 0.99
CA SER A 27 -3.18 3.77 0.26
C SER A 27 -1.66 3.53 0.38
N CYS A 28 -1.18 3.18 1.58
CA CYS A 28 0.22 2.82 1.78
C CYS A 28 0.62 1.61 0.91
N ALA A 29 -0.20 0.55 0.90
CA ALA A 29 0.05 -0.67 0.14
C ALA A 29 0.08 -0.40 -1.39
N ALA A 30 -0.87 0.39 -1.89
CA ALA A 30 -0.91 0.75 -3.31
C ALA A 30 0.28 1.61 -3.73
N ALA A 31 0.67 2.59 -2.92
CA ALA A 31 1.84 3.42 -3.18
C ALA A 31 3.15 2.63 -3.13
N ALA A 32 3.33 1.78 -2.11
CA ALA A 32 4.49 0.89 -2.03
C ALA A 32 4.55 -0.02 -3.26
N ALA A 33 3.43 -0.62 -3.69
CA ALA A 33 3.39 -1.46 -4.88
C ALA A 33 3.72 -0.69 -6.17
N LYS A 34 3.17 0.51 -6.34
CA LYS A 34 3.46 1.42 -7.46
C LYS A 34 4.95 1.75 -7.55
N ALA A 35 5.54 2.16 -6.43
CA ALA A 35 6.95 2.49 -6.37
C ALA A 35 7.83 1.25 -6.63
N ALA A 36 7.50 0.11 -6.04
CA ALA A 36 8.26 -1.12 -6.23
C ALA A 36 8.26 -1.57 -7.70
N VAL A 37 7.11 -1.53 -8.39
CA VAL A 37 7.05 -1.93 -9.82
C VAL A 37 7.77 -0.92 -10.70
N MET A 38 7.65 0.37 -10.41
CA MET A 38 8.39 1.43 -11.09
C MET A 38 9.89 1.21 -10.97
N MET A 39 10.39 0.94 -9.76
CA MET A 39 11.78 0.64 -9.51
C MET A 39 12.24 -0.67 -10.18
N LEU A 40 11.36 -1.68 -10.24
CA LEU A 40 11.63 -2.97 -10.87
C LEU A 40 11.79 -2.85 -12.39
N LEU A 41 10.92 -2.08 -13.05
CA LEU A 41 10.89 -1.92 -14.51
C LEU A 41 11.90 -0.87 -14.99
N MET A 42 11.97 0.29 -14.33
CA MET A 42 12.85 1.40 -14.75
C MET A 42 14.30 1.25 -14.29
N LYS A 43 14.58 0.32 -13.36
CA LYS A 43 15.91 0.10 -12.77
C LYS A 43 16.52 1.34 -12.11
N LYS A 44 15.67 2.24 -11.61
CA LYS A 44 16.07 3.44 -10.85
C LYS A 44 15.30 3.51 -9.54
N ASP A 45 15.95 4.00 -8.50
CA ASP A 45 15.31 4.17 -7.20
C ASP A 45 14.45 5.43 -7.17
N VAL A 46 13.34 5.35 -6.44
CA VAL A 46 12.36 6.41 -6.32
C VAL A 46 12.11 6.68 -4.84
N ALA A 47 12.32 7.93 -4.42
CA ALA A 47 12.18 8.34 -3.02
C ALA A 47 10.74 8.74 -2.64
N LYS A 48 9.92 9.12 -3.64
CA LYS A 48 8.51 9.50 -3.46
C LYS A 48 7.65 9.03 -4.62
N VAL A 49 6.40 8.70 -4.34
CA VAL A 49 5.42 8.29 -5.36
C VAL A 49 4.10 9.02 -5.17
N ASP A 50 3.48 9.32 -6.30
CA ASP A 50 2.16 9.92 -6.36
C ASP A 50 1.09 8.84 -6.49
N LEU A 51 0.07 8.91 -5.63
CA LEU A 51 -1.04 7.97 -5.61
C LEU A 51 -2.37 8.74 -5.62
N MET A 52 -3.15 8.57 -6.68
CA MET A 52 -4.53 9.03 -6.71
C MET A 52 -5.42 8.09 -5.87
N THR A 53 -6.11 8.63 -4.87
CA THR A 53 -7.06 7.85 -4.07
C THR A 53 -8.43 7.79 -4.74
N PRO A 54 -9.28 6.79 -4.39
CA PRO A 54 -10.67 6.74 -4.87
C PRO A 54 -11.52 7.97 -4.54
N LYS A 55 -11.06 8.83 -3.62
CA LYS A 55 -11.72 10.08 -3.24
C LYS A 55 -11.26 11.29 -4.07
N GLY A 56 -10.39 11.08 -5.08
CA GLY A 56 -9.84 12.16 -5.90
C GLY A 56 -8.74 12.98 -5.22
N ILE A 57 -8.19 12.48 -4.11
CA ILE A 57 -7.07 13.11 -3.40
C ILE A 57 -5.78 12.52 -3.94
N LEU A 58 -4.89 13.38 -4.43
CA LEU A 58 -3.54 13.02 -4.83
C LEU A 58 -2.63 13.02 -3.59
N LEU A 59 -2.10 11.85 -3.25
CA LEU A 59 -1.16 11.69 -2.14
C LEU A 59 0.28 11.67 -2.66
N HIS A 60 1.18 12.35 -1.94
CA HIS A 60 2.62 12.32 -2.18
C HIS A 60 3.30 11.53 -1.06
N LEU A 61 3.65 10.27 -1.33
CA LEU A 61 4.06 9.32 -0.30
C LEU A 61 5.56 9.04 -0.39
N THR A 62 6.25 9.17 0.75
CA THR A 62 7.69 8.89 0.86
C THR A 62 7.91 7.38 0.99
N LEU A 63 8.89 6.87 0.25
CA LEU A 63 9.30 5.47 0.32
C LEU A 63 10.39 5.29 1.37
N GLU A 64 10.26 4.21 2.12
CA GLU A 64 11.20 3.75 3.13
C GLU A 64 11.66 2.33 2.81
N GLU A 65 12.82 1.93 3.35
CA GLU A 65 13.35 0.56 3.30
C GLU A 65 13.35 -0.10 1.91
N ILE A 66 13.87 0.63 0.91
CA ILE A 66 14.00 0.12 -0.45
C ILE A 66 15.08 -0.97 -0.48
N ASN A 67 14.71 -2.15 -1.01
CA ASN A 67 15.61 -3.27 -1.22
C ASN A 67 15.40 -3.88 -2.61
N ARG A 68 16.50 -4.20 -3.29
CA ARG A 68 16.50 -4.88 -4.59
C ARG A 68 17.11 -6.26 -4.43
N GLY A 69 16.31 -7.28 -4.71
CA GLY A 69 16.76 -8.66 -4.84
C GLY A 69 17.02 -9.04 -6.29
N ASP A 70 17.35 -10.31 -6.52
CA ASP A 70 17.47 -10.85 -7.87
C ASP A 70 16.06 -11.02 -8.48
N GLY A 71 15.70 -10.12 -9.39
CA GLY A 71 14.40 -10.14 -10.08
C GLY A 71 13.23 -9.58 -9.27
N GLU A 72 13.45 -9.10 -8.05
CA GLU A 72 12.43 -8.55 -7.17
C GLU A 72 12.82 -7.19 -6.56
N VAL A 73 11.81 -6.40 -6.19
CA VAL A 73 11.98 -5.14 -5.46
C VAL A 73 11.00 -5.10 -4.29
N THR A 74 11.48 -4.65 -3.14
CA THR A 74 10.65 -4.37 -1.97
C THR A 74 10.85 -2.93 -1.52
N CYS A 75 9.78 -2.27 -1.09
CA CYS A 75 9.85 -1.00 -0.37
C CYS A 75 8.63 -0.86 0.54
N ALA A 76 8.69 0.10 1.46
CA ALA A 76 7.63 0.39 2.39
C ALA A 76 7.13 1.84 2.30
N VAL A 77 5.88 2.03 2.74
CA VAL A 77 5.35 3.34 3.10
C VAL A 77 4.95 3.28 4.56
N ARG A 78 5.44 4.24 5.35
CA ARG A 78 5.03 4.40 6.75
C ARG A 78 3.66 5.02 6.81
N LYS A 79 2.74 4.36 7.52
CA LYS A 79 1.38 4.85 7.68
C LYS A 79 1.33 6.06 8.61
N ASP A 80 0.77 7.15 8.12
CA ASP A 80 0.38 8.30 8.95
C ASP A 80 -1.15 8.28 9.11
N GLY A 81 -1.61 8.12 10.36
CA GLY A 81 -3.04 8.14 10.70
C GLY A 81 -3.62 9.55 10.87
N GLY A 82 -2.80 10.59 10.79
CA GLY A 82 -3.20 11.94 11.18
C GLY A 82 -3.52 12.01 12.67
N ASP A 83 -4.56 12.76 13.03
CA ASP A 83 -4.97 12.90 14.43
C ASP A 83 -6.04 11.88 14.88
N ASP A 84 -6.44 10.93 14.01
CA ASP A 84 -7.32 9.83 14.40
C ASP A 84 -6.51 8.73 15.10
N PRO A 85 -6.91 8.25 16.29
CA PRO A 85 -6.21 7.19 17.00
C PRO A 85 -6.40 5.84 16.28
N ASP A 86 -5.63 5.64 15.21
CA ASP A 86 -5.53 4.38 14.49
C ASP A 86 -4.29 3.62 14.98
N ALA A 87 -4.52 2.41 15.51
CA ALA A 87 -3.49 1.55 16.07
C ALA A 87 -2.39 1.14 15.07
N THR A 88 -2.60 1.35 13.78
CA THR A 88 -1.62 1.08 12.70
C THR A 88 -0.79 2.30 12.31
N THR A 89 -0.97 3.45 12.96
CA THR A 89 -0.13 4.63 12.74
C THR A 89 1.32 4.35 13.10
N GLY A 90 2.24 4.75 12.22
CA GLY A 90 3.67 4.50 12.34
C GLY A 90 4.13 3.13 11.83
N ALA A 91 3.23 2.19 11.56
CA ALA A 91 3.56 0.89 11.00
C ALA A 91 4.06 1.01 9.56
N LEU A 92 5.00 0.15 9.18
CA LEU A 92 5.50 0.08 7.80
C LEU A 92 4.65 -0.90 7.01
N VAL A 93 4.12 -0.41 5.89
CA VAL A 93 3.37 -1.24 4.93
C VAL A 93 4.28 -1.49 3.74
N TYR A 94 4.74 -2.73 3.62
CA TYR A 94 5.66 -3.17 2.58
C TYR A 94 4.89 -3.71 1.38
N ALA A 95 5.46 -3.48 0.19
CA ALA A 95 5.12 -4.21 -1.01
C ALA A 95 6.39 -4.80 -1.61
N LYS A 96 6.37 -6.11 -1.83
CA LYS A 96 7.38 -6.84 -2.60
C LYS A 96 6.79 -7.23 -3.94
N VAL A 97 7.51 -6.96 -5.02
CA VAL A 97 7.04 -7.21 -6.38
C VAL A 97 8.09 -7.92 -7.22
N TRP A 98 7.64 -8.80 -8.10
CA TRP A 98 8.46 -9.52 -9.06
C TRP A 98 7.68 -9.78 -10.35
N LYS A 99 8.41 -10.06 -11.44
CA LYS A 99 7.82 -10.36 -12.74
C LYS A 99 7.24 -11.77 -12.77
N THR A 100 6.12 -11.95 -13.45
CA THR A 100 5.51 -13.26 -13.72
C THR A 100 5.29 -13.49 -15.20
N ALA A 101 5.22 -14.77 -15.61
CA ALA A 101 4.99 -15.15 -16.99
C ALA A 101 3.56 -14.84 -17.46
N GLU A 102 2.56 -15.07 -16.59
CA GLU A 102 1.15 -14.78 -16.89
C GLU A 102 0.87 -13.29 -16.80
N LYS A 103 0.22 -12.71 -17.82
CA LYS A 103 -0.18 -11.30 -17.84
C LYS A 103 -1.19 -11.00 -16.74
N GLY A 104 -1.03 -9.84 -16.11
CA GLY A 104 -1.94 -9.31 -15.08
C GLY A 104 -1.24 -9.07 -13.76
N VAL A 105 -2.03 -8.68 -12.76
CA VAL A 105 -1.54 -8.36 -11.41
C VAL A 105 -2.11 -9.34 -10.40
N THR A 106 -1.23 -10.14 -9.78
CA THR A 106 -1.59 -11.02 -8.66
C THR A 106 -1.27 -10.34 -7.34
N ILE A 107 -2.15 -10.50 -6.35
CA ILE A 107 -2.03 -9.82 -5.05
C ILE A 107 -2.24 -10.83 -3.93
N ASP A 108 -1.23 -10.97 -3.08
CA ASP A 108 -1.28 -11.75 -1.85
C ASP A 108 -0.72 -10.96 -0.64
N GLY A 109 -0.79 -11.57 0.54
CA GLY A 109 -0.34 -11.02 1.81
C GLY A 109 0.77 -11.87 2.44
N GLY A 110 1.87 -11.24 2.84
CA GLY A 110 2.94 -11.83 3.61
C GLY A 110 2.75 -11.65 5.12
N LYS A 111 3.86 -11.48 5.85
CA LYS A 111 3.88 -11.34 7.31
C LYS A 111 2.96 -10.22 7.80
N GLY A 112 2.21 -10.48 8.88
CA GLY A 112 1.29 -9.54 9.51
C GLY A 112 0.07 -9.11 8.70
N VAL A 113 -0.15 -9.68 7.51
CA VAL A 113 -1.44 -9.62 6.82
C VAL A 113 -2.25 -10.87 7.19
N GLY A 114 -3.38 -10.66 7.86
CA GLY A 114 -4.27 -11.76 8.25
C GLY A 114 -4.81 -12.56 7.06
N ARG A 115 -5.35 -13.74 7.34
CA ARG A 115 -6.08 -14.56 6.35
C ARG A 115 -7.57 -14.53 6.65
N VAL A 116 -8.40 -14.59 5.62
CA VAL A 116 -9.85 -14.74 5.81
C VAL A 116 -10.14 -16.12 6.39
N THR A 117 -10.77 -16.15 7.57
CA THR A 117 -11.13 -17.39 8.28
C THR A 117 -12.62 -17.73 8.22
N LYS A 118 -13.48 -16.75 7.91
CA LYS A 118 -14.94 -16.90 7.91
C LYS A 118 -15.53 -16.62 6.52
N LYS A 119 -16.55 -17.39 6.14
CA LYS A 119 -17.36 -17.14 4.94
C LYS A 119 -18.14 -15.84 5.11
N GLY A 120 -18.42 -15.16 4.00
CA GLY A 120 -19.18 -13.90 3.97
C GLY A 120 -18.33 -12.63 4.13
N LEU A 121 -17.00 -12.76 4.23
CA LEU A 121 -16.08 -11.63 4.13
C LEU A 121 -15.78 -11.27 2.67
N GLU A 122 -15.23 -10.09 2.43
CA GLU A 122 -14.99 -9.57 1.07
C GLU A 122 -14.06 -10.44 0.22
N GLN A 123 -13.22 -11.28 0.85
CA GLN A 123 -12.31 -12.19 0.17
C GLN A 123 -12.63 -13.64 0.54
N PRO A 124 -12.30 -14.63 -0.32
CA PRO A 124 -12.56 -16.03 -0.02
C PRO A 124 -11.73 -16.53 1.17
N VAL A 125 -12.23 -17.56 1.85
CA VAL A 125 -11.52 -18.21 2.98
C VAL A 125 -10.14 -18.68 2.52
N GLY A 126 -9.11 -18.39 3.31
CA GLY A 126 -7.71 -18.68 3.01
C GLY A 126 -6.97 -17.55 2.29
N ALA A 127 -7.66 -16.62 1.63
CA ALA A 127 -7.00 -15.49 0.97
C ALA A 127 -6.47 -14.46 1.97
N ALA A 128 -5.49 -13.65 1.55
CA ALA A 128 -5.09 -12.45 2.27
C ALA A 128 -6.30 -11.56 2.59
N ALA A 129 -6.39 -11.12 3.84
CA ALA A 129 -7.40 -10.20 4.36
C ALA A 129 -7.14 -8.75 3.88
N ILE A 130 -7.05 -8.59 2.57
CA ILE A 130 -6.93 -7.33 1.87
C ILE A 130 -8.25 -7.11 1.13
N ASN A 131 -9.00 -6.10 1.54
CA ASN A 131 -10.35 -5.82 1.04
C ASN A 131 -10.38 -5.42 -0.44
N ARG A 132 -11.58 -5.34 -1.02
CA ARG A 132 -11.79 -5.06 -2.45
C ARG A 132 -11.17 -3.74 -2.89
N VAL A 133 -11.38 -2.67 -2.12
CA VAL A 133 -10.89 -1.32 -2.48
C VAL A 133 -9.35 -1.25 -2.48
N PRO A 134 -8.62 -1.65 -1.42
CA PRO A 134 -7.16 -1.72 -1.47
C PRO A 134 -6.61 -2.59 -2.60
N ARG A 135 -7.23 -3.77 -2.86
CA ARG A 135 -6.81 -4.61 -3.99
C ARG A 135 -6.99 -3.90 -5.32
N GLN A 136 -8.09 -3.17 -5.51
CA GLN A 136 -8.33 -2.39 -6.72
C GLN A 136 -7.26 -1.30 -6.88
N MET A 137 -6.99 -0.53 -5.82
CA MET A 137 -5.95 0.51 -5.85
C MET A 137 -4.58 -0.04 -6.20
N ILE A 138 -4.18 -1.19 -5.63
CA ILE A 138 -2.91 -1.85 -5.97
C ILE A 138 -2.89 -2.25 -7.45
N ARG A 139 -3.96 -2.87 -7.97
CA ARG A 139 -4.01 -3.28 -9.38
C ARG A 139 -3.92 -2.09 -10.33
N GLU A 140 -4.68 -1.04 -10.08
CA GLU A 140 -4.68 0.18 -10.89
C GLU A 140 -3.28 0.80 -10.91
N ALA A 141 -2.70 1.02 -9.73
CA ALA A 141 -1.40 1.65 -9.59
C ALA A 141 -0.25 0.83 -10.22
N VAL A 142 -0.32 -0.50 -10.16
CA VAL A 142 0.67 -1.37 -10.82
C VAL A 142 0.46 -1.42 -12.33
N THR A 143 -0.80 -1.49 -12.77
CA THR A 143 -1.15 -1.54 -14.20
C THR A 143 -0.75 -0.26 -14.90
N GLU A 144 -0.99 0.91 -14.28
CA GLU A 144 -0.55 2.23 -14.75
C GLU A 144 0.94 2.21 -15.13
N ILE A 145 1.80 1.74 -14.23
CA ILE A 145 3.25 1.68 -14.49
C ILE A 145 3.60 0.63 -15.55
N CYS A 146 2.91 -0.51 -15.59
CA CYS A 146 3.12 -1.50 -16.65
C CYS A 146 2.77 -0.92 -18.03
N GLU A 147 1.69 -0.15 -18.14
CA GLU A 147 1.26 0.52 -19.37
C GLU A 147 2.23 1.63 -19.77
N GLU A 148 2.66 2.48 -18.83
CA GLU A 148 3.66 3.54 -19.08
C GLU A 148 5.01 3.02 -19.55
N GLN A 149 5.36 1.78 -19.18
CA GLN A 149 6.62 1.13 -19.54
C GLN A 149 6.46 0.13 -20.69
N ASP A 150 5.29 0.08 -21.35
CA ASP A 150 4.97 -0.88 -22.41
C ASP A 150 5.31 -2.34 -22.02
N TYR A 151 5.13 -2.70 -20.75
CA TYR A 151 5.50 -4.02 -20.21
C TYR A 151 4.36 -5.03 -20.39
N PRO A 152 4.52 -6.08 -21.22
CA PRO A 152 3.43 -6.99 -21.56
C PRO A 152 3.25 -8.16 -20.57
N GLY A 153 4.20 -8.35 -19.65
CA GLY A 153 4.20 -9.46 -18.69
C GLY A 153 3.28 -9.22 -17.49
N GLY A 154 3.33 -10.13 -16.52
CA GLY A 154 2.62 -9.93 -15.25
C GLY A 154 3.52 -9.46 -14.12
N ILE A 155 2.87 -8.97 -13.08
CA ILE A 155 3.49 -8.54 -11.83
C ILE A 155 2.77 -9.23 -10.68
N ALA A 156 3.54 -9.91 -9.84
CA ALA A 156 3.06 -10.36 -8.55
C ALA A 156 3.37 -9.33 -7.47
N VAL A 157 2.44 -9.16 -6.54
CA VAL A 157 2.53 -8.22 -5.42
C VAL A 157 2.23 -8.97 -4.12
N GLU A 158 3.18 -8.94 -3.19
CA GLU A 158 2.99 -9.40 -1.81
C GLU A 158 3.02 -8.20 -0.87
N ILE A 159 1.92 -7.97 -0.15
CA ILE A 159 1.82 -6.91 0.86
C ILE A 159 2.16 -7.49 2.23
N SER A 160 3.03 -6.84 3.00
CA SER A 160 3.29 -7.24 4.39
C SER A 160 3.31 -6.05 5.34
N ILE A 161 2.93 -6.31 6.59
CA ILE A 161 2.92 -5.33 7.69
C ILE A 161 3.51 -6.04 8.90
N PRO A 162 4.84 -6.13 9.05
CA PRO A 162 5.47 -6.94 10.09
C PRO A 162 4.97 -6.64 11.50
N GLU A 163 4.66 -5.38 11.82
CA GLU A 163 4.08 -4.98 13.12
C GLU A 163 2.60 -5.38 13.27
N GLY A 164 1.93 -5.76 12.17
CA GLY A 164 0.51 -6.08 12.12
C GLY A 164 0.11 -7.25 13.01
N GLU A 165 0.98 -8.24 13.21
CA GLU A 165 0.74 -9.37 14.13
C GLU A 165 0.58 -8.88 15.58
N GLU A 166 1.44 -7.96 16.02
CA GLU A 166 1.41 -7.42 17.38
C GLU A 166 0.30 -6.39 17.56
N ILE A 167 0.00 -5.60 16.51
CA ILE A 167 -1.12 -4.66 16.52
C ILE A 167 -2.46 -5.41 16.60
N ALA A 168 -2.62 -6.51 15.87
CA ALA A 168 -3.84 -7.30 15.89
C ALA A 168 -4.12 -7.90 17.28
N LYS A 169 -3.08 -8.37 18.00
CA LYS A 169 -3.21 -8.93 19.36
C LYS A 169 -3.69 -7.90 20.40
N LYS A 170 -3.42 -6.61 20.20
CA LYS A 170 -3.80 -5.53 21.13
C LYS A 170 -5.23 -5.02 20.94
N ASN A 171 -5.89 -5.39 19.84
CA ASN A 171 -7.21 -4.89 19.45
C ASN A 171 -8.30 -5.97 19.49
N ILE A 172 -8.02 -7.13 20.10
CA ILE A 172 -8.97 -8.21 20.41
C ILE A 172 -9.23 -8.20 21.91
#